data_AF-A0A8B2NRB0-F1
#
_entry.id   AF-A0A8B2NRB0-F1
#
_cell.length_a   1.000
_cell.length_b   1.000
_cell.length_c   1.000
_cell.angle_alpha   90.00
_cell.angle_beta   90.00
_cell.angle_gamma   90.00
#
_symmetry.space_group_name_H-M   'P 1'
#
loop_
_entity.id
_entity.type
_entity.pdbx_description
1 polymer ?
#
loop_
_entity_poly.entity_id
_entity_poly.type
_entity_poly.pdbx_seq_one_letter_code
_entity_poly.pdbx_strand_id
1 'polypeptide(L)'
;MADGLGGAGGARRLNLLILAVGKAGQSPEAELCGRYMERAERIGRSLGLSSVTVREFSEAVGPTKAALEAEKIIGARKPGPLVVLDETGTPWSSADLAHRIQGWLDSGHANVTFAIGGADGHGKAVLNAADHIVSLGPMTLPHLLARAILLEQLYRAVTIRLGHPYHRA
;
A
#
# COMPACT_ATOMS: atom_id res chain seq x y z
N MET A 1 -38.33 -5.01 -31.13
CA MET A 1 -38.21 -6.28 -30.39
C MET A 1 -36.77 -6.32 -29.89
N ALA A 2 -36.48 -5.85 -28.66
CA ALA A 2 -36.72 -6.55 -27.38
C ALA A 2 -35.98 -7.91 -27.40
N ASP A 3 -35.08 -8.30 -26.50
CA ASP A 3 -34.57 -7.86 -25.19
C ASP A 3 -33.18 -8.52 -25.06
N GLY A 4 -32.16 -8.00 -24.37
CA GLY A 4 -32.07 -7.89 -22.91
C GLY A 4 -31.11 -8.94 -22.35
N LEU A 5 -30.62 -8.70 -21.12
CA LEU A 5 -29.68 -9.49 -20.29
C LEU A 5 -28.19 -9.15 -20.54
N GLY A 6 -27.55 -8.24 -19.80
CA GLY A 6 -27.56 -8.17 -18.34
C GLY A 6 -26.22 -8.69 -17.80
N GLY A 7 -25.11 -8.06 -18.20
CA GLY A 7 -23.83 -8.29 -17.55
C GLY A 7 -23.80 -7.52 -16.24
N ALA A 8 -24.03 -8.19 -15.12
CA ALA A 8 -23.91 -7.63 -13.79
C ALA A 8 -22.52 -6.95 -13.64
N GLY A 9 -22.50 -5.62 -13.67
CA GLY A 9 -21.33 -4.83 -13.31
C GLY A 9 -21.06 -5.00 -11.83
N GLY A 10 -20.39 -6.09 -11.46
CA GLY A 10 -19.89 -6.27 -10.11
C GLY A 10 -19.04 -5.06 -9.75
N ALA A 11 -19.42 -4.33 -8.70
CA ALA A 11 -18.71 -3.15 -8.23
C ALA A 11 -17.20 -3.47 -8.20
N ARG A 12 -16.43 -2.79 -9.06
CA ARG A 12 -15.01 -3.09 -9.25
C ARG A 12 -14.32 -2.74 -7.93
N ARG A 13 -13.79 -3.78 -7.27
CA ARG A 13 -13.19 -3.63 -5.94
C ARG A 13 -11.71 -3.32 -6.06
N LEU A 14 -11.20 -2.48 -5.16
CA LEU A 14 -9.81 -2.05 -5.10
C LEU A 14 -9.01 -2.95 -4.15
N ASN A 15 -7.91 -3.50 -4.65
CA ASN A 15 -6.90 -4.21 -3.85
C ASN A 15 -5.76 -3.25 -3.48
N LEU A 16 -5.39 -3.21 -2.20
CA LEU A 16 -4.20 -2.51 -1.73
C LEU A 16 -3.09 -3.55 -1.52
N LEU A 17 -2.07 -3.53 -2.38
CA LEU A 17 -0.94 -4.46 -2.33
C LEU A 17 0.29 -3.73 -1.79
N ILE A 18 0.86 -4.24 -0.70
CA ILE A 18 2.13 -3.77 -0.16
C ILE A 18 3.22 -4.75 -0.61
N LEU A 19 4.18 -4.26 -1.37
CA LEU A 19 5.40 -4.97 -1.76
C LEU A 19 6.54 -4.47 -0.87
N ALA A 20 7.10 -5.34 -0.05
CA ALA A 20 8.07 -4.90 0.94
C ALA A 20 9.31 -5.80 0.97
N VAL A 21 10.48 -5.18 1.01
CA VAL A 21 11.76 -5.86 1.25
C VAL A 21 11.96 -6.01 2.77
N GLY A 22 12.58 -7.13 3.15
CA GLY A 22 12.78 -7.56 4.52
C GLY A 22 11.60 -8.36 5.06
N LYS A 23 11.87 -9.54 5.61
CA LYS A 23 10.83 -10.42 6.16
C LYS A 23 10.59 -10.11 7.64
N ALA A 24 9.34 -9.94 8.02
CA ALA A 24 8.96 -9.57 9.39
C ALA A 24 9.03 -10.77 10.36
N GLY A 25 8.89 -12.01 9.86
CA GLY A 25 8.96 -13.21 10.71
C GLY A 25 7.92 -13.18 11.83
N GLN A 26 8.32 -13.59 13.05
CA GLN A 26 7.49 -13.57 14.26
C GLN A 26 7.78 -12.33 15.13
N SER A 27 8.06 -11.18 14.50
CA SER A 27 8.36 -9.94 15.20
C SER A 27 7.09 -9.23 15.73
N PRO A 28 7.22 -8.35 16.73
CA PRO A 28 6.14 -7.46 17.15
C PRO A 28 5.58 -6.61 15.98
N GLU A 29 6.42 -6.20 15.05
CA GLU A 29 6.02 -5.47 13.85
C GLU A 29 5.14 -6.33 12.93
N ALA A 30 5.42 -7.63 12.81
CA ALA A 30 4.58 -8.56 12.06
C ALA A 30 3.17 -8.65 12.67
N GLU A 31 3.07 -8.73 14.00
CA GLU A 31 1.80 -8.74 14.71
C GLU A 31 1.01 -7.45 14.47
N LEU A 32 1.67 -6.29 14.59
CA LEU A 32 1.05 -4.99 14.32
C LEU A 32 0.58 -4.88 12.87
N CYS A 33 1.39 -5.32 11.91
CA CYS A 33 1.01 -5.35 10.49
C CYS A 33 -0.24 -6.20 10.28
N GLY A 34 -0.27 -7.43 10.80
CA GLY A 34 -1.43 -8.32 10.68
C GLY A 34 -2.70 -7.70 11.27
N ARG A 35 -2.59 -7.11 12.48
CA ARG A 35 -3.71 -6.46 13.16
C ARG A 35 -4.32 -5.33 12.33
N TYR A 36 -3.51 -4.44 11.75
CA TYR A 36 -4.03 -3.33 10.97
C TYR A 36 -4.53 -3.75 9.59
N MET A 37 -3.89 -4.74 8.96
CA MET A 37 -4.33 -5.33 7.71
C MET A 37 -5.75 -5.91 7.85
N GLU A 38 -5.99 -6.77 8.84
CA GLU A 38 -7.32 -7.35 9.10
C GLU A 38 -8.38 -6.28 9.39
N ARG A 39 -8.03 -5.24 10.16
CA ARG A 39 -8.95 -4.15 10.49
C ARG A 39 -9.30 -3.32 9.24
N ALA A 40 -8.30 -2.99 8.42
CA ALA A 40 -8.49 -2.27 7.16
C ALA A 40 -9.37 -3.05 6.19
N GLU A 41 -9.10 -4.34 5.99
CA GLU A 41 -9.92 -5.21 5.13
C GLU A 41 -11.36 -5.33 5.64
N ARG A 42 -11.54 -5.61 6.93
CA ARG A 42 -12.86 -5.81 7.52
C ARG A 42 -13.74 -4.58 7.36
N ILE A 43 -13.20 -3.41 7.65
CA ILE A 43 -13.96 -2.16 7.59
C ILE A 43 -14.06 -1.62 6.15
N GLY A 44 -13.04 -1.84 5.32
CA GLY A 44 -12.94 -1.34 3.95
C GLY A 44 -13.84 -2.05 2.94
N ARG A 45 -14.33 -3.26 3.25
CA ARG A 45 -15.24 -4.01 2.37
C ARG A 45 -16.49 -3.22 1.96
N SER A 46 -17.04 -2.40 2.86
CA SER A 46 -18.20 -1.55 2.56
C SER A 46 -17.87 -0.36 1.66
N LEU A 47 -16.60 0.01 1.54
CA LEU A 47 -16.09 1.08 0.68
C LEU A 47 -15.60 0.58 -0.68
N GLY A 48 -15.75 -0.72 -0.98
CA GLY A 48 -15.26 -1.31 -2.21
C GLY A 48 -13.79 -1.74 -2.17
N LEU A 49 -13.14 -1.80 -1.00
CA LEU A 49 -11.86 -2.50 -0.88
C LEU A 49 -12.08 -4.02 -0.93
N SER A 50 -11.35 -4.72 -1.80
CA SER A 50 -11.38 -6.19 -1.87
C SER A 50 -10.47 -6.83 -0.84
N SER A 51 -9.30 -6.26 -0.65
CA SER A 51 -8.19 -6.84 0.11
C SER A 51 -7.11 -5.81 0.41
N VAL A 52 -6.35 -6.05 1.47
CA VAL A 52 -5.11 -5.37 1.84
C VAL A 52 -4.10 -6.48 2.09
N THR A 53 -3.07 -6.57 1.24
CA THR A 53 -2.16 -7.71 1.25
C THR A 53 -0.72 -7.25 1.34
N VAL A 54 0.13 -8.02 2.02
CA VAL A 54 1.57 -7.79 2.07
C VAL A 54 2.27 -8.96 1.38
N ARG A 55 3.15 -8.65 0.43
CA ARG A 55 4.10 -9.60 -0.15
C ARG A 55 5.51 -9.19 0.21
N GLU A 56 6.21 -10.10 0.87
CA GLU A 56 7.56 -9.87 1.36
C GLU A 56 8.62 -10.46 0.43
N PHE A 57 9.76 -9.77 0.37
CA PHE A 57 10.96 -10.22 -0.32
C PHE A 57 12.13 -10.28 0.67
N SER A 58 12.97 -11.31 0.55
CA SER A 58 14.26 -11.29 1.26
C SER A 58 15.12 -10.16 0.72
N GLU A 59 15.84 -9.50 1.64
CA GLU A 59 16.92 -8.56 1.31
C GLU A 59 17.98 -9.25 0.44
N ALA A 60 18.46 -8.51 -0.56
CA ALA A 60 19.55 -8.95 -1.40
C ALA A 60 20.89 -8.55 -0.78
N VAL A 61 21.93 -9.31 -1.10
CA VAL A 61 23.28 -9.08 -0.59
C VAL A 61 24.21 -8.78 -1.77
N GLY A 62 25.22 -7.96 -1.52
CA GLY A 62 26.25 -7.63 -2.51
C GLY A 62 25.99 -6.35 -3.28
N PRO A 63 26.87 -6.01 -4.24
CA PRO A 63 26.91 -4.69 -4.89
C PRO A 63 25.68 -4.40 -5.77
N THR A 64 24.96 -5.43 -6.19
CA THR A 64 23.77 -5.33 -7.06
C THR A 64 22.45 -5.42 -6.28
N LYS A 65 22.49 -5.41 -4.94
CA LYS A 65 21.30 -5.62 -4.08
C LYS A 65 20.11 -4.74 -4.45
N ALA A 66 20.32 -3.44 -4.63
CA ALA A 66 19.26 -2.48 -4.95
C ALA A 66 18.60 -2.76 -6.31
N ALA A 67 19.36 -3.26 -7.30
CA ALA A 67 18.82 -3.63 -8.60
C ALA A 67 17.98 -4.92 -8.52
N LEU A 68 18.46 -5.93 -7.79
CA LEU A 68 17.75 -7.19 -7.58
C LEU A 68 16.45 -6.99 -6.80
N GLU A 69 16.45 -6.12 -5.79
CA GLU A 69 15.25 -5.77 -5.03
C GLU A 69 14.26 -4.97 -5.87
N ALA A 70 14.76 -4.02 -6.68
CA ALA A 70 13.93 -3.28 -7.62
C ALA A 70 13.22 -4.19 -8.62
N GLU A 71 13.94 -5.18 -9.18
CA GLU A 71 13.37 -6.16 -10.10
C GLU A 71 12.23 -6.96 -9.45
N LYS A 72 12.42 -7.42 -8.21
CA LYS A 72 11.37 -8.13 -7.45
C LYS A 72 10.13 -7.27 -7.24
N ILE A 73 10.29 -6.00 -6.86
CA ILE A 73 9.16 -5.08 -6.64
C ILE A 73 8.44 -4.81 -7.97
N ILE A 74 9.17 -4.42 -9.02
CA ILE A 74 8.58 -4.08 -10.32
C ILE A 74 7.90 -5.30 -10.96
N GLY A 75 8.52 -6.47 -10.91
CA GLY A 75 7.95 -7.71 -11.45
C GLY A 75 6.72 -8.22 -10.67
N ALA A 76 6.57 -7.83 -9.40
CA ALA A 76 5.44 -8.21 -8.57
C ALA A 76 4.26 -7.23 -8.61
N ARG A 77 4.50 -6.00 -9.08
CA ARG A 77 3.50 -4.94 -9.19
C ARG A 77 2.33 -5.39 -10.07
N LYS A 78 1.13 -4.97 -9.70
CA LYS A 78 -0.08 -5.14 -10.52
C LYS A 78 -0.40 -3.85 -11.29
N PRO A 79 -1.13 -3.93 -12.43
CA PRO A 79 -1.58 -2.75 -13.14
C PRO A 79 -2.37 -1.81 -12.23
N GLY A 80 -2.00 -0.53 -12.24
CA GLY A 80 -2.52 0.50 -11.34
C GLY A 80 -1.40 1.40 -10.80
N PRO A 81 -1.76 2.35 -9.90
CA PRO A 81 -0.82 3.29 -9.30
C PRO A 81 0.24 2.58 -8.44
N LEU A 82 1.48 3.07 -8.53
CA LEU A 82 2.61 2.70 -7.68
C LEU A 82 2.96 3.86 -6.75
N VAL A 83 2.80 3.63 -5.45
CA VAL A 83 3.20 4.54 -4.37
C VAL A 83 4.47 3.99 -3.72
N VAL A 84 5.56 4.75 -3.76
CA VAL A 84 6.84 4.35 -3.19
C VAL A 84 7.06 5.11 -1.88
N LEU A 85 7.35 4.38 -0.81
CA LEU A 85 7.66 4.96 0.49
C LEU A 85 9.16 5.24 0.55
N ASP A 86 9.52 6.50 0.71
CA ASP A 86 10.90 7.00 0.71
C ASP A 86 10.97 8.33 1.49
N GLU A 87 12.02 8.55 2.28
CA GLU A 87 12.15 9.76 3.10
C GLU A 87 12.22 11.05 2.27
N THR A 88 12.66 10.96 1.02
CA THR A 88 12.73 12.10 0.07
C THR A 88 11.37 12.44 -0.54
N GLY A 89 10.35 11.61 -0.28
CA GLY A 89 9.00 11.78 -0.79
C GLY A 89 8.24 12.97 -0.19
N THR A 90 7.09 13.27 -0.78
CA THR A 90 6.18 14.29 -0.23
C THR A 90 5.40 13.70 0.95
N PRO A 91 5.34 14.36 2.11
CA PRO A 91 4.51 13.88 3.21
C PRO A 91 3.04 13.99 2.85
N TRP A 92 2.26 12.96 3.16
CA TRP A 92 0.80 12.99 3.06
C TRP A 92 0.18 13.02 4.45
N SER A 93 -0.82 13.86 4.65
CA SER A 93 -1.69 13.73 5.82
C SER A 93 -2.58 12.50 5.70
N SER A 94 -3.14 12.02 6.82
CA SER A 94 -4.13 10.94 6.78
C SER A 94 -5.37 11.30 5.92
N ALA A 95 -5.72 12.58 5.85
CA ALA A 95 -6.80 13.06 4.99
C ALA A 95 -6.44 12.99 3.50
N ASP A 96 -5.20 13.32 3.13
CA ASP A 96 -4.72 13.20 1.75
C ASP A 96 -4.72 11.74 1.30
N LEU A 97 -4.26 10.82 2.15
CA LEU A 97 -4.30 9.38 1.87
C LEU A 97 -5.74 8.89 1.69
N ALA A 98 -6.67 9.35 2.54
CA ALA A 98 -8.09 9.02 2.41
C ALA A 98 -8.69 9.52 1.09
N HIS A 99 -8.38 10.75 0.68
CA HIS A 99 -8.84 11.30 -0.60
C HIS A 99 -8.24 10.55 -1.80
N ARG A 100 -6.98 10.13 -1.74
CA ARG A 100 -6.35 9.34 -2.81
C ARG A 100 -6.97 7.96 -2.96
N ILE A 101 -7.23 7.28 -1.84
CA ILE A 101 -7.94 5.98 -1.87
C ILE A 101 -9.31 6.13 -2.54
N GLN A 102 -10.06 7.18 -2.22
CA GLN A 102 -11.33 7.47 -2.88
C GLN A 102 -11.13 7.74 -4.38
N GLY A 103 -10.16 8.58 -4.75
CA GLY A 103 -9.88 8.86 -6.16
C GLY A 103 -9.51 7.62 -6.96
N TRP A 104 -8.78 6.66 -6.36
CA TRP A 104 -8.46 5.40 -7.03
C TRP A 104 -9.68 4.48 -7.19
N LEU A 105 -10.58 4.44 -6.20
CA LEU A 105 -11.87 3.75 -6.31
C LEU A 105 -12.72 4.36 -7.43
N ASP A 106 -12.85 5.69 -7.45
CA ASP A 106 -13.66 6.42 -8.43
C ASP A 106 -13.12 6.27 -9.86
N SER A 107 -11.80 6.17 -10.00
CA SER A 107 -11.11 5.91 -11.27
C SER A 107 -11.20 4.45 -11.72
N GLY A 108 -11.81 3.56 -10.93
CA GLY A 108 -11.98 2.15 -11.26
C GLY A 108 -10.69 1.32 -11.23
N HIS A 109 -9.65 1.79 -10.51
CA HIS A 109 -8.43 1.00 -10.35
C HIS A 109 -8.72 -0.29 -9.59
N ALA A 110 -8.29 -1.42 -10.15
CA ALA A 110 -8.42 -2.71 -9.48
C ALA A 110 -7.32 -2.94 -8.43
N ASN A 111 -6.17 -2.26 -8.57
CA ASN A 111 -5.05 -2.38 -7.65
C ASN A 111 -4.38 -1.03 -7.44
N VAL A 112 -3.87 -0.82 -6.23
CA VAL A 112 -2.85 0.18 -5.90
C VAL A 112 -1.71 -0.56 -5.20
N THR A 113 -0.49 -0.31 -5.65
CA THR A 113 0.70 -0.94 -5.09
C THR A 113 1.46 0.06 -4.24
N PHE A 114 1.78 -0.28 -3.00
CA PHE A 114 2.69 0.44 -2.13
C PHE A 114 4.02 -0.32 -2.05
N ALA A 115 5.15 0.36 -2.21
CA ALA A 115 6.48 -0.24 -2.18
C ALA A 115 7.31 0.26 -1.00
N ILE A 116 7.87 -0.67 -0.22
CA ILE A 116 8.77 -0.39 0.92
C ILE A 116 10.12 -1.05 0.66
N GLY A 117 11.19 -0.24 0.69
CA GLY A 117 12.56 -0.67 0.42
C GLY A 117 13.16 -1.47 1.58
N GLY A 118 14.37 -1.99 1.34
CA GLY A 118 15.16 -2.66 2.38
C GLY A 118 15.89 -1.64 3.26
N ALA A 119 16.92 -2.08 3.98
CA ALA A 119 17.71 -1.20 4.85
C ALA A 119 18.35 -0.01 4.11
N ASP A 120 18.64 -0.14 2.81
CA ASP A 120 19.24 0.91 1.98
C ASP A 120 18.22 1.67 1.10
N GLY A 121 16.92 1.49 1.35
CA GLY A 121 15.86 2.13 0.58
C GLY A 121 15.62 1.48 -0.78
N HIS A 122 15.21 2.28 -1.76
CA HIS A 122 14.81 1.81 -3.09
C HIS A 122 15.91 1.98 -4.15
N GLY A 123 16.00 1.01 -5.06
CA GLY A 123 16.76 1.20 -6.29
C GLY A 123 16.10 2.25 -7.20
N LYS A 124 16.92 2.98 -7.99
CA LYS A 124 16.46 4.03 -8.92
C LYS A 124 15.32 3.60 -9.84
N ALA A 125 15.30 2.33 -10.26
CA ALA A 125 14.25 1.79 -11.12
C ALA A 125 12.86 1.83 -10.47
N VAL A 126 12.76 1.62 -9.15
CA VAL A 126 11.48 1.71 -8.41
C VAL A 126 11.04 3.16 -8.28
N LEU A 127 11.97 4.06 -7.91
CA LEU A 127 11.70 5.50 -7.79
C LEU A 127 11.23 6.10 -9.12
N ASN A 128 11.90 5.76 -10.22
CA ASN A 128 11.54 6.25 -11.55
C ASN A 128 10.19 5.71 -12.06
N ALA A 129 9.76 4.53 -11.58
CA ALA A 129 8.49 3.92 -11.96
C ALA A 129 7.31 4.37 -11.07
N ALA A 130 7.59 5.14 -10.02
CA ALA A 130 6.61 5.59 -9.05
C ALA A 130 5.66 6.63 -9.66
N ASP A 131 4.35 6.42 -9.46
CA ASP A 131 3.36 7.46 -9.70
C ASP A 131 3.38 8.49 -8.56
N HIS A 132 3.71 8.04 -7.35
CA HIS A 132 3.85 8.86 -6.15
C HIS A 132 5.04 8.40 -5.31
N ILE A 133 5.84 9.34 -4.82
CA ILE A 133 6.87 9.10 -3.80
C ILE A 133 6.44 9.81 -2.52
N VAL A 134 6.30 9.06 -1.44
CA VAL A 134 5.64 9.50 -0.20
C VAL A 134 6.55 9.28 0.99
N SER A 135 6.71 10.33 1.79
CA SER A 135 7.46 10.27 3.04
C SER A 135 6.51 10.04 4.22
N LEU A 136 6.90 9.15 5.14
CA LEU A 136 6.22 8.96 6.42
C LEU A 136 6.71 9.96 7.49
N GLY A 137 7.70 10.77 7.16
CA GLY A 137 8.30 11.75 8.06
C GLY A 137 9.77 12.00 7.73
N PRO A 138 10.38 13.04 8.33
CA PRO A 138 11.78 13.38 8.09
C PRO A 138 12.79 12.41 8.72
N MET A 139 12.32 11.49 9.57
CA MET A 139 13.16 10.51 10.24
C MET A 139 13.33 9.26 9.38
N THR A 140 14.53 8.68 9.39
CA THR A 140 14.77 7.33 8.85
C THR A 140 14.06 6.31 9.73
N LEU A 141 13.07 5.62 9.17
CA LEU A 141 12.33 4.56 9.87
C LEU A 141 12.86 3.20 9.42
N PRO A 142 13.08 2.24 10.35
CA PRO A 142 13.31 0.85 9.98
C PRO A 142 12.16 0.33 9.10
N HIS A 143 12.47 -0.40 8.03
CA HIS A 143 11.49 -0.81 7.02
C HIS A 143 10.29 -1.59 7.60
N LEU A 144 10.48 -2.39 8.66
CA LEU A 144 9.38 -3.07 9.35
C LEU A 144 8.45 -2.11 10.09
N LEU A 145 9.02 -1.08 10.75
CA LEU A 145 8.23 -0.05 11.42
C LEU A 145 7.51 0.83 10.39
N ALA A 146 8.18 1.21 9.30
CA ALA A 146 7.57 1.93 8.19
C ALA A 146 6.36 1.17 7.61
N ARG A 147 6.45 -0.15 7.51
CA ARG A 147 5.33 -1.00 7.08
C ARG A 147 4.18 -1.00 8.07
N ALA A 148 4.45 -1.15 9.37
CA ALA A 148 3.42 -1.11 10.39
C ALA A 148 2.69 0.25 10.40
N ILE A 149 3.44 1.35 10.27
CA ILE A 149 2.89 2.71 10.17
C ILE A 149 2.04 2.86 8.92
N LEU A 150 2.52 2.40 7.76
CA LEU A 150 1.73 2.45 6.53
C LEU A 150 0.39 1.72 6.68
N LEU A 151 0.40 0.50 7.23
CA LEU A 151 -0.83 -0.28 7.42
C LEU A 151 -1.79 0.38 8.42
N GLU A 152 -1.28 0.98 9.50
CA GLU A 152 -2.10 1.80 10.40
C GLU A 152 -2.71 3.00 9.67
N GLN A 153 -1.92 3.72 8.86
CA GLN A 153 -2.41 4.88 8.12
C GLN A 153 -3.42 4.50 7.03
N LEU A 154 -3.27 3.33 6.40
CA LEU A 154 -4.27 2.78 5.49
C LEU A 154 -5.58 2.49 6.24
N TYR A 155 -5.51 1.83 7.39
CA TYR A 155 -6.69 1.62 8.24
C TYR A 155 -7.33 2.96 8.64
N ARG A 156 -6.53 3.95 9.08
CA ARG A 156 -6.98 5.29 9.43
C ARG A 156 -7.68 5.97 8.25
N ALA A 157 -7.09 5.93 7.07
CA ALA A 157 -7.66 6.51 5.86
C ALA A 157 -9.04 5.90 5.52
N VAL A 158 -9.17 4.58 5.63
CA VAL A 158 -10.48 3.90 5.46
C VAL A 158 -11.48 4.33 6.54
N THR A 159 -11.05 4.47 7.80
CA THR A 159 -11.95 4.94 8.87
C THR A 159 -12.40 6.40 8.69
N ILE A 160 -11.54 7.27 8.17
CA ILE A 160 -11.88 8.66 7.81
C ILE A 160 -12.99 8.64 6.75
N ARG A 161 -12.85 7.81 5.72
CA ARG A 161 -13.85 7.72 4.64
C ARG A 161 -15.22 7.23 5.11
N LEU A 162 -15.26 6.40 6.14
CA LEU A 162 -16.52 5.94 6.76
C LEU A 162 -17.09 6.90 7.81
N GLY A 163 -16.40 8.00 8.12
CA GLY A 163 -16.77 8.87 9.25
C GLY A 163 -16.67 8.17 10.61
N HIS A 164 -15.92 7.07 10.71
CA HIS A 164 -15.83 6.26 11.93
C HIS A 164 -15.01 7.00 13.01
N PRO A 165 -15.39 6.99 14.30
CA PRO A 165 -14.78 7.82 15.35
C PRO A 165 -13.25 7.67 15.53
N TYR A 166 -12.68 6.53 15.10
CA TYR A 166 -11.25 6.22 15.21
C TYR A 166 -10.31 7.30 14.68
N HIS A 167 -10.72 8.07 13.65
CA HIS A 167 -9.85 9.11 13.08
C HIS A 167 -9.61 10.32 13.99
N ARG A 168 -10.37 10.44 15.10
CA ARG A 168 -10.25 11.55 16.06
C ARG A 168 -9.33 11.23 17.24
N ALA A 169 -8.81 10.00 17.31
CA ALA A 169 -7.92 9.52 18.36
C ALA A 169 -6.46 9.54 17.90
#